data_AF-A0A938BK55-F1
#
_entry.id   AF-A0A938BK55-F1
#
_cell.length_a   1.000
_cell.length_b   1.000
_cell.length_c   1.000
_cell.angle_alpha   90.00
_cell.angle_beta   90.00
_cell.angle_gamma   90.00
#
_symmetry.space_group_name_H-M   'P 1'
#
loop_
_entity.id
_entity.type
_entity.pdbx_description
1 polymer ?
#
loop_
_entity_poly.entity_id
_entity_poly.type
_entity_poly.pdbx_seq_one_letter_code
_entity_poly.pdbx_strand_id
1 'polypeptide(L)'
;MGEWLASLQLENGAFPALDLRTPVVFDTGQILHGLIDLTEDPSCFRYESSIERACLWLIDIQDGSGAWTKGAYLNTAHVYSTRVAWALFRAGRLLGETRFEKAAVRNLDWAATQQQPNGWFRNNSLKDQRRPILHTIVYAARGFFEIGGLLDHDGYRDA
;
A
#
# COMPACT_ATOMS: atom_id res chain seq x y z
N MET A 1 -7.06 20.32 0.28
CA MET A 1 -6.06 19.34 -0.21
C MET A 1 -6.73 18.02 -0.61
N GLY A 2 -7.56 17.41 0.24
CA GLY A 2 -8.30 16.18 -0.10
C GLY A 2 -9.14 16.27 -1.37
N GLU A 3 -9.92 17.35 -1.55
CA GLU A 3 -10.72 17.55 -2.77
C GLU A 3 -9.88 17.59 -4.05
N TRP A 4 -8.72 18.26 -3.99
CA TRP A 4 -7.80 18.32 -5.12
C TRP A 4 -7.20 16.95 -5.42
N LEU A 5 -6.78 16.18 -4.41
CA LEU A 5 -6.30 14.82 -4.64
C LEU A 5 -7.39 13.94 -5.25
N ALA A 6 -8.61 13.99 -4.69
CA ALA A 6 -9.75 13.22 -5.19
C ALA A 6 -10.12 13.57 -6.64
N SER A 7 -9.94 14.82 -7.07
CA SER A 7 -10.19 15.22 -8.47
C SER A 7 -9.15 14.71 -9.47
N LEU A 8 -7.99 14.25 -9.00
CA LEU A 8 -6.97 13.58 -9.83
C LEU A 8 -7.21 12.07 -10.00
N GLN A 9 -8.20 11.49 -9.29
CA GLN A 9 -8.46 10.06 -9.35
C GLN A 9 -8.88 9.66 -10.77
N LEU A 10 -8.17 8.69 -11.34
CA LEU A 10 -8.45 8.18 -12.68
C LEU A 10 -9.78 7.43 -12.72
N GLU A 11 -10.33 7.22 -13.92
CA GLU A 11 -11.60 6.51 -14.09
C GLU A 11 -11.57 5.10 -13.49
N ASN A 12 -10.42 4.41 -13.63
CA ASN A 12 -10.19 3.07 -13.06
C ASN A 12 -9.97 3.06 -11.53
N GLY A 13 -10.01 4.22 -10.86
CA GLY A 13 -9.89 4.35 -9.41
C GLY A 13 -8.47 4.58 -8.89
N ALA A 14 -7.44 4.37 -9.70
CA ALA A 14 -6.06 4.63 -9.30
C ALA A 14 -5.75 6.13 -9.21
N PHE A 15 -4.66 6.48 -8.52
CA PHE A 15 -4.07 7.80 -8.61
C PHE A 15 -2.86 7.81 -9.55
N PRO A 16 -2.70 8.88 -10.34
CA PRO A 16 -1.67 8.92 -11.35
C PRO A 16 -0.31 9.38 -10.80
N ALA A 17 0.73 9.09 -11.57
CA ALA A 17 2.03 9.74 -11.46
C ALA A 17 1.94 11.25 -11.82
N LEU A 18 3.09 11.92 -11.83
CA LEU A 18 3.22 13.33 -12.20
C LEU A 18 2.72 13.67 -13.61
N ASP A 19 2.60 12.69 -14.51
CA ASP A 19 2.03 12.88 -15.85
C ASP A 19 0.49 12.95 -15.86
N LEU A 20 -0.15 12.80 -14.70
CA LEU A 20 -1.59 12.81 -14.46
C LEU A 20 -2.37 11.74 -15.24
N ARG A 21 -1.68 10.69 -15.71
CA ARG A 21 -2.29 9.63 -16.55
C ARG A 21 -1.90 8.23 -16.12
N THR A 22 -0.65 8.03 -15.74
CA THR A 22 -0.10 6.70 -15.47
C THR A 22 -0.48 6.25 -14.06
N PRO A 23 -1.29 5.20 -13.88
CA PRO A 23 -1.67 4.73 -12.55
C PRO A 23 -0.46 4.15 -11.81
N VAL A 24 -0.27 4.52 -10.54
CA VAL A 24 0.87 4.08 -9.73
C VAL A 24 0.41 3.49 -8.39
N VAL A 25 0.88 2.27 -8.08
CA VAL A 25 0.58 1.54 -6.84
C VAL A 25 0.98 2.33 -5.61
N PHE A 26 2.22 2.85 -5.61
CA PHE A 26 2.76 3.55 -4.46
C PHE A 26 2.03 4.86 -4.19
N ASP A 27 1.81 5.68 -5.22
CA ASP A 27 1.12 6.97 -5.12
C ASP A 27 -0.34 6.77 -4.67
N THR A 28 -1.01 5.75 -5.23
CA THR A 28 -2.36 5.36 -4.81
C THR A 28 -2.40 5.01 -3.32
N GLY A 29 -1.44 4.24 -2.83
CA GLY A 29 -1.32 3.91 -1.40
C GLY A 29 -1.05 5.12 -0.51
N GLN A 30 -0.18 6.04 -0.92
CA GLN A 30 0.10 7.25 -0.14
C GLN A 30 -1.13 8.17 -0.05
N ILE A 31 -1.84 8.36 -1.16
CA ILE A 31 -3.06 9.18 -1.19
C ILE A 31 -4.17 8.53 -0.36
N LEU A 32 -4.31 7.20 -0.43
CA LEU A 32 -5.25 6.45 0.41
C LEU A 32 -5.09 6.78 1.90
N HIS A 33 -3.87 6.86 2.42
CA HIS A 33 -3.67 7.28 3.82
C HIS A 33 -4.28 8.64 4.13
N GLY A 34 -4.01 9.64 3.29
CA GLY A 34 -4.56 10.98 3.50
C GLY A 34 -6.09 11.03 3.40
N LEU A 35 -6.67 10.30 2.44
CA LEU A 35 -8.13 10.24 2.29
C LEU A 35 -8.80 9.52 3.46
N ILE A 36 -8.19 8.45 3.98
CA ILE A 36 -8.65 7.75 5.18
C ILE A 36 -8.60 8.70 6.39
N ASP A 37 -7.46 9.36 6.63
CA ASP A 37 -7.29 10.30 7.75
C ASP A 37 -8.37 11.42 7.69
N LEU A 38 -8.63 11.97 6.50
CA LEU A 38 -9.68 12.98 6.30
C LEU A 38 -11.09 12.42 6.50
N THR A 39 -11.34 11.16 6.18
CA THR A 39 -12.66 10.54 6.34
C THR A 39 -12.96 10.16 7.79
N GLU A 40 -11.91 9.83 8.56
CA GLU A 40 -12.00 9.56 10.00
C GLU A 40 -12.23 10.83 10.83
N ASP A 41 -11.79 12.00 10.34
CA ASP A 41 -12.02 13.29 10.99
C ASP A 41 -13.46 13.80 10.74
N PRO A 42 -14.32 13.92 11.78
CA PRO A 42 -15.70 14.38 11.62
C PRO A 42 -15.86 15.81 11.09
N SER A 43 -14.81 16.62 11.15
CA SER A 43 -14.81 18.01 10.64
C SER A 43 -14.50 18.10 9.15
N CYS A 44 -14.09 17.00 8.52
CA CYS A 44 -13.68 16.95 7.13
C CYS A 44 -14.74 16.31 6.22
N PHE A 45 -14.60 16.54 4.91
CA PHE A 45 -15.40 15.83 3.91
C PHE A 45 -15.02 14.34 3.91
N ARG A 46 -16.00 13.49 3.67
CA ARG A 46 -15.82 12.04 3.67
C ARG A 46 -15.56 11.51 2.28
N TYR A 47 -14.48 10.74 2.11
CA TYR A 47 -13.98 10.29 0.82
C TYR A 47 -14.17 8.78 0.59
N GLU A 48 -15.16 8.13 1.23
CA GLU A 48 -15.34 6.66 1.19
C GLU A 48 -15.40 6.13 -0.24
N SER A 49 -16.11 6.80 -1.15
CA SER A 49 -16.20 6.36 -2.55
C SER A 49 -14.85 6.44 -3.29
N SER A 50 -14.04 7.46 -3.01
CA SER A 50 -12.71 7.57 -3.60
C SER A 50 -11.76 6.50 -3.04
N ILE A 51 -11.83 6.26 -1.74
CA ILE A 51 -11.08 5.20 -1.05
C ILE A 51 -11.45 3.84 -1.62
N GLU A 52 -12.74 3.52 -1.73
CA GLU A 52 -13.24 2.25 -2.25
C GLU A 52 -12.73 2.00 -3.67
N ARG A 53 -12.86 2.98 -4.58
CA ARG A 53 -12.38 2.86 -5.96
C ARG A 53 -10.88 2.61 -6.06
N ALA A 54 -10.08 3.28 -5.22
CA ALA A 54 -8.64 3.05 -5.16
C ALA A 54 -8.30 1.66 -4.62
N CYS A 55 -9.03 1.17 -3.63
CA CYS A 55 -8.86 -0.17 -3.09
C CYS A 55 -9.25 -1.24 -4.10
N LEU A 56 -10.37 -1.06 -4.81
CA LEU A 56 -10.82 -1.95 -5.88
C LEU A 56 -9.78 -2.05 -7.00
N TRP A 57 -9.14 -0.94 -7.37
CA TRP A 57 -8.04 -0.98 -8.32
C TRP A 57 -6.84 -1.76 -7.78
N LEU A 58 -6.41 -1.50 -6.54
CA LEU A 58 -5.27 -2.20 -5.93
C LEU A 58 -5.48 -3.72 -5.86
N ILE A 59 -6.69 -4.20 -5.55
CA ILE A 59 -6.97 -5.64 -5.54
C ILE A 59 -7.03 -6.24 -6.95
N ASP A 60 -7.51 -5.50 -7.95
CA ASP A 60 -7.62 -5.96 -9.34
C ASP A 60 -6.25 -6.19 -9.97
N ILE A 61 -5.28 -5.32 -9.65
CA ILE A 61 -3.92 -5.42 -10.19
C ILE A 61 -2.94 -6.20 -9.30
N GLN A 62 -3.38 -6.69 -8.14
CA GLN A 62 -2.56 -7.55 -7.28
C GLN A 62 -2.38 -8.91 -7.96
N ASP A 63 -1.13 -9.36 -8.10
CA ASP A 63 -0.86 -10.63 -8.77
C ASP A 63 -1.15 -11.85 -7.86
N GLY A 64 -1.03 -13.05 -8.42
CA GLY A 64 -1.32 -14.30 -7.72
C GLY A 64 -0.47 -14.52 -6.46
N SER A 65 0.73 -13.94 -6.38
CA SER A 65 1.60 -14.04 -5.21
C SER A 65 1.18 -13.14 -4.06
N GLY A 66 0.38 -12.10 -4.32
CA GLY A 66 0.05 -11.04 -3.36
C GLY A 66 0.92 -9.79 -3.52
N ALA A 67 1.94 -9.84 -4.36
CA ALA A 67 2.71 -8.66 -4.75
C ALA A 67 1.95 -7.77 -5.74
N TRP A 68 2.45 -6.53 -5.89
CA TRP A 68 2.12 -5.69 -7.02
C TRP A 68 3.34 -5.56 -7.92
N THR A 69 3.21 -6.07 -9.14
CA THR A 69 4.19 -5.89 -10.21
C THR A 69 3.67 -4.87 -11.23
N LYS A 70 2.44 -5.03 -11.71
CA LYS A 70 1.78 -4.06 -12.58
C LYS A 70 1.54 -2.74 -11.85
N GLY A 71 1.95 -1.62 -12.46
CA GLY A 71 1.78 -0.28 -11.86
C GLY A 71 2.73 0.01 -10.69
N ALA A 72 3.62 -0.92 -10.36
CA ALA A 72 4.73 -0.69 -9.45
C ALA A 72 5.93 -0.12 -10.22
N TYR A 73 6.88 0.48 -9.48
CA TYR A 73 8.06 1.07 -10.08
C TYR A 73 8.86 0.02 -10.88
N LEU A 74 9.20 0.35 -12.13
CA LEU A 74 9.83 -0.55 -13.10
C LEU A 74 9.08 -1.87 -13.36
N ASN A 75 7.78 -1.93 -13.05
CA ASN A 75 6.96 -3.13 -13.11
C ASN A 75 7.55 -4.33 -12.32
N THR A 76 8.19 -4.04 -11.19
CA THR A 76 8.81 -5.05 -10.32
C THR A 76 8.17 -5.00 -8.94
N ALA A 77 8.11 -6.16 -8.29
CA ALA A 77 7.57 -6.26 -6.94
C ALA A 77 8.55 -5.62 -5.94
N HIS A 78 8.00 -4.89 -4.97
CA HIS A 78 8.79 -4.18 -3.96
C HIS A 78 8.26 -4.41 -2.55
N VAL A 79 9.15 -4.75 -1.62
CA VAL A 79 8.81 -4.95 -0.21
C VAL A 79 8.32 -3.66 0.46
N TYR A 80 8.84 -2.50 0.06
CA TYR A 80 8.33 -1.23 0.59
C TYR A 80 6.83 -0.99 0.26
N SER A 81 6.23 -1.78 -0.65
CA SER A 81 4.79 -1.76 -0.89
C SER A 81 3.96 -2.29 0.28
N THR A 82 4.56 -2.86 1.34
CA THR A 82 3.85 -3.10 2.61
C THR A 82 3.28 -1.79 3.18
N ARG A 83 3.87 -0.64 2.84
CA ARG A 83 3.31 0.69 3.13
C ARG A 83 1.96 0.92 2.44
N VAL A 84 1.78 0.41 1.23
CA VAL A 84 0.50 0.44 0.47
C VAL A 84 -0.47 -0.58 1.05
N ALA A 85 0.02 -1.78 1.40
CA ALA A 85 -0.79 -2.79 2.08
C ALA A 85 -1.38 -2.24 3.38
N TRP A 86 -0.63 -1.45 4.16
CA TRP A 86 -1.16 -0.78 5.35
C TRP A 86 -2.33 0.16 5.04
N ALA A 87 -2.24 0.97 3.98
CA ALA A 87 -3.36 1.82 3.54
C ALA A 87 -4.60 0.99 3.21
N LEU A 88 -4.39 -0.10 2.47
CA LEU A 88 -5.46 -1.01 2.05
C LEU A 88 -6.10 -1.72 3.25
N PHE A 89 -5.31 -2.12 4.25
CA PHE A 89 -5.83 -2.70 5.48
C PHE A 89 -6.66 -1.69 6.29
N ARG A 90 -6.16 -0.45 6.44
CA ARG A 90 -6.91 0.64 7.08
C ARG A 90 -8.23 0.92 6.36
N ALA A 91 -8.23 0.96 5.03
CA ALA A 91 -9.45 1.14 4.24
C ALA A 91 -10.44 0.00 4.45
N GLY A 92 -9.97 -1.25 4.52
CA GLY A 92 -10.81 -2.40 4.85
C GLY A 92 -11.52 -2.24 6.20
N ARG A 93 -10.81 -1.73 7.22
CA ARG A 93 -11.39 -1.44 8.54
C ARG A 93 -12.38 -0.29 8.51
N LEU A 94 -12.04 0.81 7.84
CA LEU A 94 -12.90 1.98 7.71
C LEU A 94 -14.23 1.65 7.00
N LEU A 95 -14.16 0.85 5.92
CA LEU A 95 -15.31 0.53 5.07
C LEU A 95 -16.02 -0.78 5.46
N GLY A 96 -15.47 -1.56 6.40
CA GLY A 96 -15.98 -2.89 6.74
C GLY A 96 -15.80 -3.93 5.62
N GLU A 97 -14.80 -3.76 4.76
CA GLU A 97 -14.56 -4.59 3.57
C GLU A 97 -13.36 -5.54 3.75
N THR A 98 -13.67 -6.78 4.11
CA THR A 98 -12.66 -7.81 4.40
C THR A 98 -11.79 -8.21 3.21
N ARG A 99 -12.23 -7.98 1.96
CA ARG A 99 -11.41 -8.24 0.77
C ARG A 99 -10.16 -7.36 0.74
N PHE A 100 -10.26 -6.12 1.21
CA PHE A 100 -9.13 -5.19 1.28
C PHE A 100 -8.12 -5.65 2.33
N GLU A 101 -8.59 -6.06 3.51
CA GLU A 101 -7.73 -6.62 4.55
C GLU A 101 -7.00 -7.87 4.08
N LYS A 102 -7.69 -8.81 3.42
CA LYS A 102 -7.08 -10.03 2.88
C LYS A 102 -6.03 -9.73 1.81
N ALA A 103 -6.30 -8.77 0.92
CA ALA A 103 -5.32 -8.36 -0.08
C ALA A 103 -4.08 -7.72 0.55
N ALA A 104 -4.25 -6.90 1.59
CA ALA A 104 -3.12 -6.36 2.34
C ALA A 104 -2.27 -7.47 3.00
N VAL A 105 -2.92 -8.45 3.63
CA VAL A 105 -2.23 -9.60 4.26
C VAL A 105 -1.45 -10.41 3.22
N ARG A 106 -2.04 -10.69 2.05
CA ARG A 106 -1.32 -11.39 0.96
C ARG A 106 -0.05 -10.67 0.53
N ASN A 107 -0.03 -9.34 0.56
CA ASN A 107 1.19 -8.59 0.27
C ASN A 107 2.24 -8.76 1.38
N LEU A 108 1.83 -8.77 2.64
CA LEU A 108 2.72 -9.02 3.78
C LEU A 108 3.27 -10.45 3.78
N ASP A 109 2.43 -11.45 3.49
CA ASP A 109 2.85 -12.84 3.34
C ASP A 109 3.97 -12.93 2.30
N TRP A 110 3.77 -12.34 1.11
CA TRP A 110 4.79 -12.28 0.08
C TRP A 110 6.04 -11.53 0.57
N ALA A 111 5.89 -10.36 1.16
CA ALA A 111 7.02 -9.54 1.62
C ALA A 111 7.86 -10.26 2.69
N ALA A 112 7.24 -11.02 3.58
CA ALA A 112 7.92 -11.79 4.61
C ALA A 112 8.83 -12.87 4.00
N THR A 113 8.41 -13.49 2.88
CA THR A 113 9.29 -14.44 2.14
C THR A 113 10.55 -13.79 1.55
N GLN A 114 10.61 -12.46 1.50
CA GLN A 114 11.77 -11.72 1.00
C GLN A 114 12.81 -11.43 2.08
N GLN A 115 12.50 -11.66 3.37
CA GLN A 115 13.44 -11.42 4.47
C GLN A 115 14.57 -12.44 4.43
N GLN A 116 15.81 -11.96 4.61
CA GLN A 116 17.00 -12.82 4.69
C GLN A 116 17.40 -13.07 6.15
N PRO A 117 18.26 -14.07 6.43
CA PRO A 117 18.68 -14.39 7.80
C PRO A 117 19.35 -13.23 8.55
N ASN A 118 19.82 -12.20 7.85
CA ASN A 118 20.41 -11.00 8.42
C ASN A 118 19.41 -9.84 8.59
N GLY A 119 18.11 -10.10 8.46
CA GLY A 119 17.03 -9.11 8.55
C GLY A 119 16.83 -8.24 7.31
N TRP A 120 17.70 -8.32 6.30
CA TRP A 120 17.54 -7.53 5.08
C TRP A 120 16.54 -8.15 4.12
N PHE A 121 15.60 -7.34 3.66
CA PHE A 121 14.66 -7.73 2.62
C PHE A 121 15.29 -7.67 1.22
N ARG A 122 15.13 -8.75 0.46
CA ARG A 122 15.27 -8.72 -1.01
C ARG A 122 14.16 -7.83 -1.59
N ASN A 123 14.37 -7.32 -2.80
CA ASN A 123 13.35 -6.52 -3.50
C ASN A 123 12.89 -5.29 -2.70
N ASN A 124 13.78 -4.67 -1.90
CA ASN A 124 13.46 -3.49 -1.09
C ASN A 124 14.23 -2.23 -1.52
N SER A 125 14.35 -2.01 -2.83
CA SER A 125 15.08 -0.88 -3.41
C SER A 125 14.36 -0.34 -4.64
N LEU A 126 14.67 0.89 -5.04
CA LEU A 126 14.06 1.49 -6.24
C LEU A 126 14.67 0.95 -7.55
N LYS A 127 16.01 0.94 -7.66
CA LYS A 127 16.72 0.53 -8.90
C LYS A 127 17.78 -0.53 -8.66
N ASP A 128 18.69 -0.27 -7.72
CA ASP A 128 19.76 -1.19 -7.38
C ASP A 128 19.40 -1.96 -6.11
N GLN A 129 19.10 -3.26 -6.28
CA GLN A 129 18.74 -4.18 -5.19
C GLN A 129 19.85 -4.37 -4.15
N ARG A 130 21.07 -3.85 -4.40
CA ARG A 130 22.18 -3.85 -3.45
C ARG A 130 22.25 -2.57 -2.62
N ARG A 131 21.41 -1.56 -2.92
CA ARG A 131 21.44 -0.23 -2.30
C ARG A 131 20.03 0.24 -1.92
N PRO A 132 19.36 -0.44 -0.97
CA PRO A 132 18.14 0.11 -0.38
C PRO A 132 18.45 1.48 0.23
N ILE A 133 17.53 2.43 0.05
CA ILE A 133 17.64 3.75 0.68
C ILE A 133 16.84 3.74 1.98
N LEU A 134 17.15 4.64 2.90
CA LEU A 134 16.49 4.71 4.20
C LEU A 134 14.95 4.70 4.09
N HIS A 135 14.40 5.41 3.11
CA HIS A 135 12.96 5.45 2.86
C HIS A 135 12.34 4.07 2.61
N THR A 136 12.95 3.22 1.77
CA THR A 136 12.38 1.90 1.44
C THR A 136 12.43 0.97 2.65
N ILE A 137 13.47 1.08 3.48
CA ILE A 137 13.56 0.35 4.75
C ILE A 137 12.45 0.78 5.71
N VAL A 138 12.27 2.09 5.90
CA VAL A 138 11.24 2.63 6.80
C VAL A 138 9.84 2.26 6.33
N TYR A 139 9.56 2.32 5.03
CA TYR A 139 8.27 1.92 4.47
C TYR A 139 7.98 0.43 4.67
N ALA A 140 8.98 -0.42 4.43
CA ALA A 140 8.88 -1.86 4.68
C ALA A 140 8.51 -2.16 6.13
N ALA A 141 9.34 -1.64 7.06
CA ALA A 141 9.17 -1.84 8.50
C ALA A 141 7.83 -1.29 9.01
N ARG A 142 7.41 -0.12 8.52
CA ARG A 142 6.13 0.49 8.94
C ARG A 142 4.94 -0.38 8.54
N GLY A 143 4.93 -0.94 7.33
CA GLY A 143 3.84 -1.80 6.90
C GLY A 143 3.71 -3.07 7.74
N PHE A 144 4.85 -3.71 8.04
CA PHE A 144 4.91 -4.89 8.91
C PHE A 144 4.46 -4.58 10.35
N PHE A 145 5.04 -3.54 10.95
CA PHE A 145 4.74 -3.15 12.32
C PHE A 145 3.26 -2.82 12.54
N GLU A 146 2.67 -2.03 11.64
CA GLU A 146 1.29 -1.56 11.79
C GLU A 146 0.27 -2.71 11.62
N ILE A 147 0.41 -3.51 10.55
CA ILE A 147 -0.52 -4.62 10.32
C ILE A 147 -0.26 -5.76 11.32
N GLY A 148 0.99 -6.05 11.67
CA GLY A 148 1.34 -7.03 12.70
C GLY A 148 0.78 -6.63 14.07
N GLY A 149 0.82 -5.35 14.40
CA GLY A 149 0.12 -4.74 15.53
C GLY A 149 -1.38 -5.07 15.54
N LEU A 150 -2.06 -4.79 14.43
CA LEU A 150 -3.52 -4.95 14.28
C LEU A 150 -3.99 -6.41 14.24
N LEU A 151 -3.13 -7.34 13.82
CA LEU A 151 -3.46 -8.78 13.73
C LEU A 151 -3.01 -9.60 14.93
N ASP A 152 -2.31 -8.98 15.89
CA ASP A 152 -1.63 -9.66 16.99
C ASP A 152 -0.71 -10.80 16.53
N HIS A 153 0.03 -10.54 15.44
CA HIS A 153 0.88 -11.52 14.79
C HIS A 153 2.36 -11.18 14.98
N ASP A 154 2.98 -11.79 15.98
CA ASP A 154 4.36 -11.48 16.39
C ASP A 154 5.38 -11.65 15.26
N GLY A 155 5.19 -12.64 14.37
CA GLY A 155 6.06 -12.83 13.20
C GLY A 155 6.08 -11.65 12.22
N TYR A 156 5.07 -10.76 12.25
CA TYR A 156 5.10 -9.51 11.48
C TYR A 156 5.67 -8.34 12.27
N ARG A 157 5.57 -8.36 13.61
CA ARG A 157 6.14 -7.31 14.46
C ARG A 157 7.66 -7.40 14.53
N ASP A 158 8.20 -8.62 14.46
CA ASP A 158 9.63 -8.91 14.55
C ASP A 158 10.36 -8.87 13.19
N ALA A 159 9.65 -8.56 12.10
CA ALA A 159 10.14 -8.57 10.73
C ALA A 159 10.98 -7.34 10.33
#